data_AF-A0A3B7PUC4-F1
#
_entry.id   AF-A0A3B7PUC4-F1
#
_cell.length_a   1.000
_cell.length_b   1.000
_cell.length_c   1.000
_cell.angle_alpha   90.00
_cell.angle_beta   90.00
_cell.angle_gamma   90.00
#
_symmetry.space_group_name_H-M   'P 1'
#
loop_
_entity.id
_entity.type
_entity.pdbx_description
1 polymer ?
#
loop_
_entity_poly.entity_id
_entity_poly.type
_entity_poly.pdbx_seq_one_letter_code
_entity_poly.pdbx_strand_id
1 'polypeptide(L)'
;MTGPALHIGISHSKTQAKLADYFAKKQHGFQSVCNLAEIWGIERKTGKKLASCHIQNAYDLTFANAHHPARQFPALTALAIHELNGQSCIALNAPELPPPQHLSSRRFPTALCDKSIIKQAVIFHLNRAHKRLTAQGLLCAAVHVPLH
;
A
#
# COMPACT_ATOMS: atom_id res chain seq x y z
N MET A 1 19.27 24.66 -7.49
CA MET A 1 18.88 23.34 -8.04
C MET A 1 17.47 23.06 -7.58
N THR A 2 16.48 23.31 -8.45
CA THR A 2 15.07 23.08 -8.15
C THR A 2 14.82 21.58 -7.97
N GLY A 3 14.28 21.18 -6.82
CA GLY A 3 13.90 19.79 -6.54
C GLY A 3 12.81 19.29 -7.52
N PRO A 4 12.49 17.99 -7.50
CA PRO A 4 11.45 17.44 -8.37
C PRO A 4 10.14 18.22 -8.20
N ALA A 5 9.48 18.54 -9.32
CA ALA A 5 8.20 19.23 -9.31
C ALA A 5 7.18 18.41 -8.51
N LEU A 6 6.66 18.98 -7.43
CA LEU A 6 5.63 18.37 -6.60
C LEU A 6 4.27 18.81 -7.11
N HIS A 7 3.41 17.84 -7.38
CA HIS A 7 2.00 18.06 -7.68
C HIS A 7 1.18 17.72 -6.43
N ILE A 8 0.08 18.44 -6.21
CA ILE A 8 -0.80 18.27 -5.06
C ILE A 8 -2.24 18.18 -5.59
N GLY A 9 -2.87 17.03 -5.39
CA GLY A 9 -4.30 16.85 -5.61
C GLY A 9 -5.08 17.09 -4.31
N ILE A 10 -6.03 18.03 -4.33
CA ILE A 10 -6.88 18.35 -3.18
C ILE A 10 -8.26 17.75 -3.42
N SER A 11 -8.77 16.96 -2.46
CA SER A 11 -10.15 16.47 -2.50
C SER A 11 -10.65 16.03 -1.12
N HIS A 12 -11.91 15.62 -1.04
CA HIS A 12 -12.57 15.24 0.21
C HIS A 12 -12.13 13.87 0.77
N SER A 13 -11.37 13.10 -0.02
CA SER A 13 -10.77 11.85 0.41
C SER A 13 -9.39 11.56 -0.16
N LYS A 14 -8.65 10.62 0.42
CA LYS A 14 -7.36 10.15 -0.12
C LYS A 14 -7.48 9.63 -1.55
N THR A 15 -8.53 8.86 -1.80
CA THR A 15 -8.76 8.23 -3.09
C THR A 15 -9.01 9.32 -4.13
N GLN A 16 -9.89 10.29 -3.82
CA GLN A 16 -10.18 11.41 -4.70
C GLN A 16 -8.99 12.39 -4.82
N ALA A 17 -8.21 12.62 -3.76
CA ALA A 17 -7.03 13.49 -3.77
C ALA A 17 -5.92 12.90 -4.65
N LYS A 18 -5.70 11.59 -4.58
CA LYS A 18 -4.78 10.88 -5.48
C LYS A 18 -5.29 10.91 -6.93
N LEU A 19 -6.60 10.81 -7.12
CA LEU A 19 -7.25 10.97 -8.41
C LEU A 19 -7.07 12.39 -8.96
N ALA A 20 -7.20 13.42 -8.11
CA ALA A 20 -6.97 14.82 -8.46
C ALA A 20 -5.50 15.09 -8.81
N ASP A 21 -4.54 14.49 -8.09
CA ASP A 21 -3.11 14.58 -8.41
C ASP A 21 -2.80 13.90 -9.75
N TYR A 22 -3.42 12.74 -9.99
CA TYR A 22 -3.33 12.05 -11.27
C TYR A 22 -3.90 12.88 -12.41
N PHE A 23 -5.07 13.51 -12.22
CA PHE A 23 -5.68 14.41 -13.20
C PHE A 23 -4.82 15.65 -13.46
N ALA A 24 -4.20 16.23 -12.42
CA ALA A 24 -3.31 17.37 -12.58
C ALA A 24 -2.07 17.06 -13.43
N LYS A 25 -1.68 15.77 -13.53
CA LYS A 25 -0.56 15.30 -14.36
C LYS A 25 -0.97 14.81 -15.75
N LYS A 26 -2.23 14.42 -15.94
CA LYS A 26 -2.78 13.87 -17.18
C LYS A 26 -4.05 14.64 -17.57
N GLN A 27 -3.94 15.61 -18.47
CA GLN A 27 -5.13 16.15 -19.14
C GLN A 27 -4.94 16.23 -20.64
N HIS A 28 -5.75 15.44 -21.37
CA HIS A 28 -6.44 15.82 -22.61
C HIS A 28 -7.63 14.85 -22.77
N GLY A 29 -8.85 15.32 -22.49
CA GLY A 29 -10.10 14.67 -22.91
C GLY A 29 -10.44 13.32 -22.24
N PHE A 30 -11.18 13.37 -21.14
CA PHE A 30 -11.88 12.27 -20.45
C PHE A 30 -12.21 11.01 -21.31
N GLN A 31 -11.28 10.05 -21.39
CA GLN A 31 -11.60 8.70 -21.83
C GLN A 31 -11.11 7.70 -20.80
N SER A 32 -12.08 7.10 -20.09
CA SER A 32 -11.95 6.13 -19.00
C SER A 32 -11.56 6.73 -17.65
N VAL A 33 -12.57 7.03 -16.84
CA VAL A 33 -12.48 7.52 -15.46
C VAL A 33 -11.75 6.48 -14.59
N CYS A 34 -10.43 6.60 -14.53
CA CYS A 34 -9.44 5.83 -13.76
C CYS A 34 -9.52 4.29 -13.81
N ASN A 35 -8.37 3.66 -14.04
CA ASN A 35 -8.24 2.21 -13.93
C ASN A 35 -8.42 1.80 -12.46
N LEU A 36 -9.19 0.74 -12.22
CA LEU A 36 -9.40 0.17 -10.88
C LEU A 36 -8.08 -0.11 -10.14
N ALA A 37 -7.01 -0.48 -10.85
CA ALA A 37 -5.70 -0.72 -10.24
C ALA A 37 -5.00 0.54 -9.69
N GLU A 38 -5.44 1.74 -10.08
CA GLU A 38 -4.91 3.01 -9.59
C GLU A 38 -5.63 3.49 -8.31
N ILE A 39 -6.79 2.90 -7.99
CA ILE A 39 -7.62 3.24 -6.85
C ILE A 39 -7.00 2.68 -5.56
N TRP A 40 -6.86 3.53 -4.54
CA TRP A 40 -6.36 3.11 -3.25
C TRP A 40 -7.31 2.09 -2.60
N GLY A 41 -6.79 0.91 -2.24
CA GLY A 41 -7.58 -0.20 -1.68
C GLY A 41 -7.99 -1.27 -2.69
N ILE A 42 -7.68 -1.11 -3.98
CA ILE A 42 -7.93 -2.13 -5.00
C ILE A 42 -6.61 -2.69 -5.52
N GLU A 43 -6.39 -3.99 -5.31
CA GLU A 43 -5.25 -4.70 -5.85
C GLU A 43 -5.48 -5.11 -7.30
N ARG A 44 -4.40 -5.32 -8.06
CA ARG A 44 -4.46 -5.78 -9.46
C ARG A 44 -5.25 -7.09 -9.64
N LYS A 45 -5.18 -8.01 -8.67
CA LYS A 45 -5.95 -9.27 -8.68
C LYS A 45 -7.45 -9.01 -8.51
N THR A 46 -7.79 -8.15 -7.56
CA THR A 46 -9.17 -7.70 -7.30
C THR A 46 -9.75 -6.94 -8.49
N GLY A 47 -8.97 -6.06 -9.12
CA GLY A 47 -9.38 -5.32 -10.32
C GLY A 47 -9.73 -6.23 -11.49
N LYS A 48 -8.96 -7.32 -11.71
CA LYS A 48 -9.32 -8.33 -12.74
C LYS A 48 -10.63 -9.05 -12.43
N LYS A 49 -10.88 -9.37 -11.16
CA LYS A 49 -12.12 -10.01 -10.72
C LYS A 49 -13.30 -9.05 -10.86
N LEU A 50 -13.13 -7.76 -10.54
CA LEU A 50 -14.14 -6.72 -10.77
C LEU A 50 -14.45 -6.56 -12.27
N ALA A 51 -13.45 -6.63 -13.14
CA ALA A 51 -13.64 -6.59 -14.58
C ALA A 51 -14.51 -7.76 -15.09
N SER A 52 -14.40 -8.96 -14.50
CA SER A 52 -15.29 -10.08 -14.82
C SER A 52 -16.74 -9.87 -14.35
N CYS A 53 -16.98 -8.94 -13.43
CA CYS A 53 -18.31 -8.53 -12.96
C CYS A 53 -18.85 -7.29 -13.70
N HIS A 54 -18.30 -6.95 -14.88
CA HIS A 54 -18.67 -5.76 -15.66
C HIS A 54 -18.36 -4.41 -14.97
N ILE A 55 -17.47 -4.40 -13.98
CA ILE A 55 -16.97 -3.17 -13.33
C ILE A 55 -15.57 -2.92 -13.90
N GLN A 56 -15.42 -1.93 -14.79
CA GLN A 56 -14.16 -1.72 -15.52
C GLN A 56 -13.39 -0.46 -15.09
N ASN A 57 -14.08 0.53 -14.53
CA ASN A 57 -13.50 1.81 -14.19
C ASN A 57 -13.97 2.31 -12.80
N ALA A 58 -13.39 3.41 -12.31
CA ALA A 58 -13.74 3.97 -11.01
C ALA A 58 -15.19 4.46 -10.94
N TYR A 59 -15.77 4.88 -12.07
CA TYR A 59 -17.15 5.31 -12.18
C TYR A 59 -18.13 4.13 -12.04
N ASP A 60 -17.89 3.00 -12.70
CA ASP A 60 -18.71 1.79 -12.53
C ASP A 60 -18.68 1.34 -11.05
N LEU A 61 -17.55 1.54 -10.39
CA LEU A 61 -17.37 1.21 -8.99
C LEU A 61 -18.19 2.11 -8.04
N THR A 62 -18.45 3.38 -8.39
CA THR A 62 -19.32 4.24 -7.55
C THR A 62 -20.77 3.74 -7.48
N PHE A 63 -21.25 3.11 -8.56
CA PHE A 63 -22.61 2.53 -8.62
C PHE A 63 -22.68 1.11 -8.09
N ALA A 64 -21.54 0.46 -7.84
CA ALA A 64 -21.51 -0.84 -7.21
C ALA A 64 -22.03 -0.73 -5.77
N ASN A 65 -23.05 -1.51 -5.41
CA ASN A 65 -23.60 -1.53 -4.05
C ASN A 65 -22.51 -1.96 -3.07
N ALA A 66 -22.04 -1.09 -2.17
CA ALA A 66 -20.93 -1.34 -1.23
C ALA A 66 -21.06 -2.62 -0.37
N HIS A 67 -22.29 -3.10 -0.12
CA HIS A 67 -22.52 -4.35 0.63
C HIS A 67 -22.24 -5.62 -0.18
N HIS A 68 -22.43 -5.57 -1.51
CA HIS A 68 -22.23 -6.71 -2.39
C HIS A 68 -20.74 -7.10 -2.53
N PRO A 69 -19.79 -6.15 -2.75
CA PRO A 69 -18.40 -6.47 -2.85
C PRO A 69 -17.77 -6.78 -1.49
N ALA A 70 -18.26 -6.26 -0.37
CA ALA A 70 -17.75 -6.65 0.96
C ALA A 70 -17.87 -8.16 1.24
N ARG A 71 -18.84 -8.85 0.62
CA ARG A 71 -19.02 -10.31 0.73
C ARG A 71 -18.15 -11.12 -0.22
N GLN A 72 -17.74 -10.56 -1.36
CA GLN A 72 -17.05 -11.29 -2.44
C GLN A 72 -15.60 -10.83 -2.69
N PHE A 73 -15.21 -9.70 -2.08
CA PHE A 73 -13.95 -9.00 -2.27
C PHE A 73 -13.43 -8.50 -0.90
N PRO A 74 -12.15 -8.09 -0.81
CA PRO A 74 -11.59 -7.57 0.42
C PRO A 74 -12.35 -6.36 0.95
N ALA A 75 -12.38 -6.17 2.27
CA ALA A 75 -13.02 -5.02 2.92
C ALA A 75 -12.56 -3.66 2.36
N LEU A 76 -11.31 -3.59 1.90
CA LEU A 76 -10.75 -2.41 1.23
C LEU A 76 -11.49 -2.01 -0.06
N THR A 77 -12.13 -2.93 -0.77
CA THR A 77 -12.93 -2.61 -1.96
C THR A 77 -14.22 -1.89 -1.59
N ALA A 78 -14.88 -2.29 -0.49
CA ALA A 78 -16.04 -1.58 0.02
C ALA A 78 -15.65 -0.18 0.53
N LEU A 79 -14.52 -0.06 1.22
CA LEU A 79 -13.96 1.24 1.63
C LEU A 79 -13.66 2.14 0.42
N ALA A 80 -13.13 1.59 -0.68
CA ALA A 80 -12.91 2.33 -1.92
C ALA A 80 -14.22 2.86 -2.53
N ILE A 81 -15.31 2.09 -2.48
CA ILE A 81 -16.64 2.53 -2.95
C ILE A 81 -17.18 3.69 -2.10
N HIS A 82 -17.11 3.56 -0.78
CA HIS A 82 -17.50 4.64 0.13
C HIS A 82 -16.67 5.91 -0.13
N GLU A 83 -15.37 5.75 -0.34
CA GLU A 83 -14.46 6.86 -0.61
C GLU A 83 -14.70 7.58 -1.94
N LEU A 84 -15.01 6.83 -2.99
CA LEU A 84 -15.37 7.42 -4.28
C LEU A 84 -16.71 8.15 -4.21
N ASN A 85 -17.64 7.64 -3.39
CA ASN A 85 -18.91 8.29 -3.06
C ASN A 85 -18.77 9.45 -2.04
N GLY A 86 -17.54 9.90 -1.73
CA GLY A 86 -17.27 11.07 -0.90
C GLY A 86 -17.32 10.81 0.62
N GLN A 87 -17.39 9.55 1.06
CA GLN A 87 -17.29 9.19 2.47
C GLN A 87 -15.84 8.85 2.80
N SER A 88 -15.16 9.76 3.51
CA SER A 88 -13.78 9.51 3.95
C SER A 88 -13.71 8.42 5.00
N CYS A 89 -13.44 7.20 4.55
CA CYS A 89 -13.32 5.99 5.37
C CYS A 89 -11.86 5.55 5.56
N ILE A 90 -10.92 6.12 4.82
CA ILE A 90 -9.49 5.82 4.86
C ILE A 90 -8.79 7.00 5.55
N ALA A 91 -8.58 6.86 6.86
CA ALA A 91 -8.06 7.91 7.74
C ALA A 91 -6.86 8.66 7.16
N LEU A 92 -7.01 9.97 6.92
CA LEU A 92 -6.01 10.87 6.29
C LEU A 92 -4.65 10.82 6.99
N ASN A 93 -4.66 10.75 8.31
CA ASN A 93 -3.49 10.61 9.17
C ASN A 93 -3.88 9.72 10.36
N ALA A 94 -3.80 8.41 10.21
CA ALA A 94 -3.54 7.62 11.40
C ALA A 94 -2.09 7.94 11.79
N PRO A 95 -1.77 8.26 13.07
CA PRO A 95 -0.38 8.22 13.49
C PRO A 95 0.17 6.88 13.00
N GLU A 96 1.24 6.89 12.21
CA GLU A 96 1.89 5.66 11.76
C GLU A 96 2.23 4.90 13.03
N LEU A 97 1.36 3.94 13.40
CA LEU A 97 1.66 3.00 14.45
C LEU A 97 3.00 2.41 14.05
N PRO A 98 3.99 2.44 14.95
CA PRO A 98 5.29 1.87 14.64
C PRO A 98 5.04 0.46 14.10
N PRO A 99 5.71 0.11 13.00
CA PRO A 99 5.40 -1.12 12.29
C PRO A 99 5.47 -2.27 13.30
N PRO A 100 4.52 -3.21 13.27
CA PRO A 100 4.45 -4.28 14.27
C PRO A 100 5.71 -5.15 14.29
N GLN A 101 6.53 -5.07 13.24
CA GLN A 101 7.80 -5.78 13.12
C GLN A 101 8.83 -4.94 12.34
N HIS A 102 10.06 -4.93 12.84
CA HIS A 102 11.22 -4.36 12.15
C HIS A 102 12.02 -5.47 11.46
N LEU A 103 11.74 -5.67 10.17
CA LEU A 103 12.41 -6.68 9.38
C LEU A 103 13.72 -6.16 8.77
N SER A 104 14.79 -6.95 8.87
CA SER A 104 15.99 -6.81 8.05
C SER A 104 16.29 -8.15 7.39
N SER A 105 16.00 -8.25 6.09
CA SER A 105 16.28 -9.43 5.28
C SER A 105 17.18 -9.08 4.11
N ARG A 106 17.91 -10.08 3.61
CA ARG A 106 18.61 -9.99 2.32
C ARG A 106 18.76 -11.37 1.71
N ARG A 107 18.78 -11.41 0.39
CA ARG A 107 19.10 -12.62 -0.38
C ARG A 107 20.60 -12.66 -0.65
N PHE A 108 21.16 -13.85 -0.61
CA PHE A 108 22.54 -14.10 -1.01
C PHE A 108 22.56 -14.60 -2.45
N PRO A 109 23.58 -14.22 -3.24
CA PRO A 109 23.71 -14.67 -4.63
C PRO A 109 23.98 -16.18 -4.73
N THR A 110 24.55 -16.78 -3.69
CA THR A 110 24.84 -18.21 -3.59
C THR A 110 24.35 -18.75 -2.25
N ALA A 111 24.12 -20.07 -2.19
CA ALA A 111 23.81 -20.75 -0.94
C ALA A 111 25.01 -20.64 0.02
N LEU A 112 24.75 -20.21 1.26
CA LEU A 112 25.78 -20.14 2.28
C LEU A 112 25.86 -21.49 3.01
N CYS A 113 27.02 -22.13 2.95
CA CYS A 113 27.28 -23.38 3.69
C CYS A 113 28.12 -23.14 4.97
N ASP A 114 28.83 -22.01 5.03
CA ASP A 114 29.74 -21.71 6.14
C ASP A 114 29.02 -21.14 7.36
N LYS A 115 29.08 -21.88 8.47
CA LYS A 115 28.49 -21.47 9.76
C LYS A 115 28.99 -20.11 10.25
N SER A 116 30.25 -19.76 9.98
CA SER A 116 30.86 -18.48 10.35
C SER A 116 30.20 -17.30 9.62
N ILE A 117 29.99 -17.44 8.31
CA ILE A 117 29.39 -16.41 7.46
C ILE A 117 27.91 -16.23 7.82
N ILE A 118 27.19 -17.33 8.05
CA ILE A 118 25.79 -17.27 8.50
C ILE A 118 25.70 -16.53 9.84
N LYS A 119 26.57 -16.84 10.81
CA LYS A 119 26.61 -16.14 12.10
C LYS A 119 26.86 -14.64 11.94
N GLN A 120 27.81 -14.25 11.09
CA GLN A 120 28.10 -12.84 10.81
C GLN A 120 26.90 -12.14 10.15
N ALA A 121 26.24 -12.80 9.20
CA ALA A 121 25.04 -12.28 8.56
C ALA A 121 23.92 -12.03 9.57
N VAL A 122 23.66 -13.00 10.46
CA VAL A 122 22.65 -12.85 11.51
C VAL A 122 22.98 -11.68 12.42
N ILE A 123 24.22 -11.56 12.91
CA ILE A 123 24.67 -10.43 13.75
C ILE A 123 24.46 -9.09 13.03
N PHE A 124 24.81 -9.02 11.75
CA PHE A 124 24.64 -7.80 10.95
C PHE A 124 23.16 -7.37 10.88
N HIS A 125 22.26 -8.31 10.61
CA HIS A 125 20.82 -8.04 10.55
C HIS A 125 20.23 -7.66 11.91
N LEU A 126 20.65 -8.34 12.97
CA LEU A 126 20.25 -8.03 14.34
C LEU A 126 20.68 -6.61 14.73
N ASN A 127 21.94 -6.25 14.48
CA ASN A 127 22.44 -4.90 14.79
C ASN A 127 21.68 -3.82 14.01
N ARG A 128 21.31 -4.09 12.76
CA ARG A 128 20.53 -3.15 11.95
C ARG A 128 19.10 -2.99 12.45
N ALA A 129 18.45 -4.08 12.84
CA ALA A 129 17.11 -4.06 13.44
C ALA A 129 17.15 -3.35 14.81
N HIS A 130 18.14 -3.66 15.65
CA HIS A 130 18.36 -3.02 16.95
C HIS A 130 18.56 -1.51 16.81
N LYS A 131 19.44 -1.04 15.92
CA LYS A 131 19.63 0.40 15.68
C LYS A 131 18.33 1.11 15.28
N ARG A 132 17.49 0.47 14.46
CA ARG A 132 16.18 1.02 14.06
C ARG A 132 15.20 1.08 15.23
N LEU A 133 15.14 0.03 16.04
CA LEU A 133 14.29 -0.03 17.24
C LEU A 133 14.70 1.03 18.26
N THR A 134 16.00 1.13 18.56
CA THR A 134 16.53 2.10 19.53
C THR A 134 16.30 3.53 19.07
N ALA A 135 16.47 3.82 17.77
CA ALA A 135 16.20 5.16 17.22
C ALA A 135 14.71 5.57 17.34
N GLN A 136 13.80 4.60 17.41
CA GLN A 136 12.36 4.83 17.58
C GLN A 136 11.90 4.71 19.04
N GLY A 137 12.81 4.40 19.97
CA GLY A 137 12.47 4.23 21.40
C GLY A 137 11.59 3.01 21.68
N LEU A 138 11.59 2.00 20.80
CA LEU A 138 10.71 0.84 20.89
C LEU A 138 11.40 -0.35 21.58
N LEU A 139 10.61 -1.17 22.27
CA LEU A 139 11.04 -2.43 22.86
C LEU A 139 10.66 -3.62 21.98
N CYS A 140 11.48 -4.67 22.00
CA CYS A 140 11.26 -5.89 21.23
C CYS A 140 10.94 -7.04 22.20
N ALA A 141 9.80 -7.71 21.99
CA ALA A 141 9.39 -8.85 22.81
C ALA A 141 9.96 -10.18 22.31
N ALA A 142 10.13 -10.35 20.99
CA ALA A 142 10.59 -11.59 20.38
C ALA A 142 11.39 -11.32 19.11
N VAL A 143 12.41 -12.15 18.87
CA VAL A 143 13.26 -12.10 17.67
C VAL A 143 13.07 -13.37 16.86
N HIS A 144 12.67 -13.22 15.60
CA HIS A 144 12.50 -14.32 14.66
C HIS A 144 13.59 -14.28 13.57
N VAL A 145 14.27 -15.40 13.36
CA VAL A 145 15.31 -15.56 12.33
C VAL A 145 14.88 -16.66 11.34
N PRO A 146 14.24 -16.29 10.22
CA PRO A 146 13.93 -17.24 9.16
C PRO A 146 15.18 -17.52 8.32
N LEU A 147 15.48 -18.81 8.10
CA LEU A 147 16.50 -19.28 7.17
C LEU A 147 15.77 -19.96 6.00
N HIS A 148 15.98 -19.44 4.79
CA HIS A 148 15.38 -19.90 3.55
C HIS A 148 16.46 -20.33 2.56
#